data_AF-A0A3M7BF97-F1
#
_entry.id   AF-A0A3M7BF97-F1
#
_cell.length_a   1.000
_cell.length_b   1.000
_cell.length_c   1.000
_cell.angle_alpha   90.00
_cell.angle_beta   90.00
_cell.angle_gamma   90.00
#
_symmetry.space_group_name_H-M   'P 1'
#
loop_
_entity.id
_entity.type
_entity.pdbx_description
1 polymer ?
#
loop_
_entity_poly.entity_id
_entity_poly.type
_entity_poly.pdbx_seq_one_letter_code
_entity_poly.pdbx_strand_id
1 'polypeptide(L)'
;MLGATKDVPAVLSGEMRDTAQLNAFAVYGLEKFLSRHERAQIFRHMPGISSMLPIGGETVWGNSTWAPDDQPDQNVTFGNFISFRNTQNYTSQETRSNLTVGGALPYLWEHTEDWYTHETQKSYSQGIAHTKEEVERNQHIPAKWLNPLETRLPVAPDMKIFCFYGIGKPTERAYFYRPDTEPVLDQHKSKPRVMIDTSVSSADGFVDRGVVMGEGDGTVNLLSSGYMCNKGWNMARYNPGNVSVTTYEMPHEPDRFNPRGGPNTGDHVDILGRSSLNDLILRVVGGKGHLISDNVVSNIKEYAERVKIYDDDDERNPGPSDDGAN
;
A
#
# COMPACT_ATOMS: atom_id res chain seq x y z
N MET A 1 5.05 2.03 -7.99
CA MET A 1 3.98 1.63 -7.06
C MET A 1 3.91 2.66 -5.94
N LEU A 2 2.81 2.74 -5.20
CA LEU A 2 2.59 3.69 -4.10
C LEU A 2 2.68 3.02 -2.71
N GLY A 3 3.43 1.93 -2.61
CA GLY A 3 3.55 1.12 -1.38
C GLY A 3 2.44 0.08 -1.20
N ALA A 4 2.50 -0.73 -0.14
CA ALA A 4 1.50 -1.71 0.23
C ALA A 4 0.93 -1.41 1.61
N THR A 5 -0.40 -1.41 1.71
CA THR A 5 -1.10 -1.16 2.98
C THR A 5 -0.84 -2.24 4.04
N LYS A 6 -0.47 -3.45 3.61
CA LYS A 6 -0.06 -4.58 4.46
C LYS A 6 1.23 -4.35 5.23
N ASP A 7 2.07 -3.41 4.79
CA ASP A 7 3.34 -3.17 5.47
C ASP A 7 3.14 -2.49 6.82
N VAL A 8 2.14 -1.61 6.95
CA VAL A 8 1.83 -0.92 8.22
C VAL A 8 1.51 -1.90 9.35
N PRO A 9 0.53 -2.82 9.25
CA PRO A 9 0.26 -3.77 10.33
C PRO A 9 1.43 -4.73 10.59
N ALA A 10 2.21 -5.07 9.55
CA ALA A 10 3.39 -5.91 9.70
C ALA A 10 4.42 -5.25 10.62
N VAL A 11 4.77 -3.97 10.40
CA VAL A 11 5.74 -3.28 11.28
C VAL A 11 5.11 -2.74 12.57
N LEU A 12 3.79 -2.52 12.61
CA LEU A 12 3.10 -2.03 13.81
C LEU A 12 2.92 -3.14 14.85
N SER A 13 2.24 -4.23 14.49
CA SER A 13 1.85 -5.30 15.42
C SER A 13 2.44 -6.67 15.09
N GLY A 14 3.22 -6.80 14.00
CA GLY A 14 3.78 -8.09 13.59
C GLY A 14 2.72 -9.03 13.02
N GLU A 15 1.60 -8.45 12.60
CA GLU A 15 0.44 -9.15 12.06
C GLU A 15 0.22 -8.78 10.61
N MET A 16 -0.30 -9.74 9.88
CA MET A 16 -0.81 -9.65 8.53
C MET A 16 -1.96 -10.63 8.42
N ARG A 17 -2.89 -10.46 7.47
CA ARG A 17 -4.03 -11.37 7.30
C ARG A 17 -3.65 -12.85 7.43
N ASP A 18 -2.59 -13.29 6.74
CA ASP A 18 -2.17 -14.69 6.72
C ASP A 18 -1.76 -15.24 8.10
N THR A 19 -1.28 -14.37 9.01
CA THR A 19 -0.93 -14.73 10.39
C THR A 19 -2.11 -14.57 11.36
N ALA A 20 -2.97 -13.58 11.13
CA ALA A 20 -4.17 -13.32 11.94
C ALA A 20 -5.27 -14.37 11.71
N GLN A 21 -5.25 -15.04 10.56
CA GLN A 21 -6.24 -16.04 10.14
C GLN A 21 -5.82 -17.49 10.37
N LEU A 22 -4.63 -17.74 10.94
CA LEU A 22 -4.18 -19.09 11.28
C LEU A 22 -5.19 -19.77 12.23
N ASN A 23 -5.31 -21.09 12.11
CA ASN A 23 -6.11 -21.86 13.06
C ASN A 23 -5.52 -21.76 14.48
N ALA A 24 -6.33 -21.96 15.53
CA ALA A 24 -5.91 -21.73 16.91
C ALA A 24 -4.64 -22.51 17.31
N PHE A 25 -4.42 -23.70 16.73
CA PHE A 25 -3.21 -24.50 16.96
C PHE A 25 -1.97 -23.89 16.28
N ALA A 26 -2.11 -23.39 15.06
CA ALA A 26 -1.05 -22.71 14.32
C ALA A 26 -0.73 -21.34 14.91
N VAL A 27 -1.73 -20.58 15.38
CA VAL A 27 -1.52 -19.34 16.16
C VAL A 27 -0.77 -19.65 17.44
N TYR A 28 -1.20 -20.67 18.20
CA TYR A 28 -0.50 -21.07 19.43
C TYR A 28 0.95 -21.50 19.17
N GLY A 29 1.18 -22.27 18.10
CA GLY A 29 2.52 -22.66 17.67
C GLY A 29 3.37 -21.44 17.28
N LEU A 30 2.81 -20.54 16.47
CA LEU A 30 3.48 -19.32 16.02
C LEU A 30 3.82 -18.42 17.22
N GLU A 31 2.87 -18.12 18.11
CA GLU A 31 3.11 -17.30 19.30
C GLU A 31 4.14 -17.91 20.26
N LYS A 32 4.24 -19.25 20.31
CA LYS A 32 5.21 -19.94 21.17
C LYS A 32 6.65 -19.90 20.64
N PHE A 33 6.84 -19.86 19.32
CA PHE A 33 8.17 -19.90 18.70
C PHE A 33 8.60 -18.55 18.11
N LEU A 34 7.66 -17.69 17.78
CA LEU A 34 7.88 -16.38 17.18
C LEU A 34 6.67 -15.48 17.44
N SER A 35 6.64 -14.86 18.63
CA SER A 35 5.55 -13.99 19.06
C SER A 35 5.29 -12.84 18.10
N ARG A 36 4.07 -12.25 18.13
CA ARG A 36 3.75 -11.01 17.39
C ARG A 36 4.84 -9.93 17.53
N HIS A 37 5.36 -9.77 18.74
CA HIS A 37 6.40 -8.79 19.04
C HIS A 37 7.73 -9.08 18.36
N GLU A 38 8.18 -10.33 18.42
CA GLU A 38 9.41 -10.75 17.74
C GLU A 38 9.26 -10.61 16.22
N ARG A 39 8.08 -10.93 15.67
CA ARG A 39 7.78 -10.71 14.24
C ARG A 39 7.85 -9.23 13.88
N ALA A 40 7.17 -8.36 14.64
CA ALA A 40 7.20 -6.92 14.41
C ALA A 40 8.65 -6.39 14.44
N GLN A 41 9.44 -6.85 15.41
CA GLN A 41 10.85 -6.48 15.52
C GLN A 41 11.64 -6.96 14.30
N ILE A 42 11.47 -8.22 13.85
CA ILE A 42 12.13 -8.73 12.64
C ILE A 42 11.74 -7.90 11.41
N PHE A 43 10.44 -7.63 11.23
CA PHE A 43 9.94 -6.87 10.09
C PHE A 43 10.49 -5.43 10.08
N ARG A 44 10.65 -4.78 11.24
CA ARG A 44 11.30 -3.48 11.35
C ARG A 44 12.78 -3.50 10.93
N HIS A 45 13.47 -4.63 11.08
CA HIS A 45 14.87 -4.78 10.64
C HIS A 45 14.98 -5.14 9.14
N MET A 46 13.86 -5.42 8.46
CA MET A 46 13.82 -5.72 7.02
C MET A 46 13.46 -4.44 6.24
N PRO A 47 14.43 -3.74 5.64
CA PRO A 47 14.19 -2.43 5.02
C PRO A 47 13.21 -2.48 3.84
N GLY A 48 13.04 -3.66 3.21
CA GLY A 48 12.08 -3.85 2.12
C GLY A 48 10.64 -3.50 2.53
N ILE A 49 10.22 -3.87 3.73
CA ILE A 49 8.85 -3.59 4.23
C ILE A 49 8.70 -2.09 4.48
N SER A 50 9.67 -1.46 5.16
CA SER A 50 9.64 -0.01 5.42
C SER A 50 9.67 0.83 4.15
N SER A 51 10.38 0.38 3.12
CA SER A 51 10.45 1.09 1.83
C SER A 51 9.13 1.11 1.06
N MET A 52 8.22 0.20 1.42
CA MET A 52 6.93 0.01 0.76
C MET A 52 5.77 0.54 1.61
N LEU A 53 6.03 1.27 2.69
CA LEU A 53 4.95 1.94 3.43
C LEU A 53 4.11 2.85 2.50
N PRO A 54 2.78 2.95 2.71
CA PRO A 54 1.89 3.67 1.81
C PRO A 54 2.31 5.12 1.55
N ILE A 55 2.38 5.50 0.28
CA ILE A 55 2.80 6.82 -0.21
C ILE A 55 1.59 7.64 -0.61
N GLY A 56 1.61 8.94 -0.33
CA GLY A 56 0.60 9.90 -0.80
C GLY A 56 -0.52 10.21 0.19
N GLY A 57 -0.43 9.69 1.42
CA GLY A 57 -1.32 10.05 2.52
C GLY A 57 -2.80 10.02 2.16
N GLU A 58 -3.54 11.03 2.62
CA GLU A 58 -5.00 11.10 2.39
C GLU A 58 -5.38 11.38 0.93
N THR A 59 -4.48 12.00 0.16
CA THR A 59 -4.72 12.34 -1.25
C THR A 59 -4.89 11.10 -2.12
N VAL A 60 -4.09 10.05 -1.85
CA VAL A 60 -4.13 8.78 -2.57
C VAL A 60 -5.08 7.79 -1.89
N TRP A 61 -5.02 7.69 -0.56
CA TRP A 61 -5.67 6.59 0.17
C TRP A 61 -7.02 6.97 0.80
N GLY A 62 -7.46 8.22 0.67
CA GLY A 62 -8.71 8.71 1.21
C GLY A 62 -8.59 9.34 2.60
N ASN A 63 -9.70 9.95 3.02
CA ASN A 63 -9.85 10.62 4.30
C ASN A 63 -10.91 9.93 5.18
N SER A 64 -11.26 10.52 6.32
CA SER A 64 -12.21 9.91 7.28
C SER A 64 -13.62 9.64 6.73
N THR A 65 -13.98 10.22 5.59
CA THR A 65 -15.33 10.16 4.99
C THR A 65 -15.39 9.39 3.67
N TRP A 66 -14.32 9.36 2.88
CA TRP A 66 -14.29 8.67 1.59
C TRP A 66 -12.86 8.33 1.14
N ALA A 67 -12.73 7.39 0.21
CA ALA A 67 -11.50 7.08 -0.53
C ALA A 67 -11.75 6.95 -2.05
N PRO A 68 -10.72 7.14 -2.90
CA PRO A 68 -10.87 7.02 -4.35
C PRO A 68 -11.42 5.67 -4.83
N ASP A 69 -11.04 4.59 -4.15
CA ASP A 69 -11.41 3.20 -4.41
C ASP A 69 -12.66 2.73 -3.66
N ASP A 70 -13.40 3.66 -3.05
CA ASP A 70 -14.68 3.37 -2.40
C ASP A 70 -15.76 2.92 -3.41
N GLN A 71 -16.46 1.83 -3.07
CA GLN A 71 -17.58 1.31 -3.85
C GLN A 71 -18.92 1.91 -3.39
N PRO A 72 -19.92 2.09 -4.28
CA PRO A 72 -21.20 2.71 -3.91
C PRO A 72 -21.98 2.02 -2.78
N ASP A 73 -21.90 0.69 -2.70
CA ASP A 73 -22.71 -0.14 -1.77
C ASP A 73 -21.94 -0.58 -0.51
N GLN A 74 -20.77 0.00 -0.23
CA GLN A 74 -19.96 -0.43 0.90
C GLN A 74 -20.41 0.21 2.22
N ASN A 75 -20.38 -0.58 3.29
CA ASN A 75 -20.78 -0.13 4.63
C ASN A 75 -19.68 0.66 5.36
N VAL A 76 -18.42 0.49 4.97
CA VAL A 76 -17.25 1.12 5.59
C VAL A 76 -16.39 1.71 4.49
N THR A 77 -16.02 2.98 4.62
CA THR A 77 -15.06 3.64 3.71
C THR A 77 -13.65 3.12 3.94
N PHE A 78 -12.88 2.94 2.85
CA PHE A 78 -11.47 2.59 2.92
C PHE A 78 -10.57 3.74 3.39
N GLY A 79 -11.10 4.96 3.49
CA GLY A 79 -10.34 6.11 3.96
C GLY A 79 -10.04 6.04 5.46
N ASN A 80 -10.84 5.31 6.24
CA ASN A 80 -10.52 4.93 7.61
C ASN A 80 -9.59 3.70 7.60
N PHE A 81 -8.29 3.93 7.51
CA PHE A 81 -7.28 2.90 7.36
C PHE A 81 -7.08 2.05 8.62
N ILE A 82 -6.98 2.65 9.81
CA ILE A 82 -6.96 1.96 11.10
C ILE A 82 -8.18 2.40 11.90
N SER A 83 -9.05 1.46 12.23
CA SER A 83 -10.25 1.72 13.02
C SER A 83 -10.14 1.10 14.42
N PHE A 84 -10.33 1.90 15.46
CA PHE A 84 -10.28 1.42 16.84
C PHE A 84 -11.68 1.18 17.39
N ARG A 85 -11.90 0.01 18.00
CA ARG A 85 -13.17 -0.27 18.66
C ARG A 85 -13.24 0.49 19.99
N ASN A 86 -14.23 1.38 20.11
CA ASN A 86 -14.57 2.06 21.35
C ASN A 86 -15.24 1.06 22.31
N THR A 87 -14.44 0.27 22.99
CA THR A 87 -14.92 -0.65 24.02
C THR A 87 -14.96 0.13 25.33
N GLN A 88 -16.13 0.23 25.97
CA GLN A 88 -16.40 1.11 27.13
C GLN A 88 -15.47 0.94 28.35
N ASN A 89 -14.53 0.01 28.31
CA ASN A 89 -13.57 -0.28 29.37
C ASN A 89 -12.16 0.30 29.15
N TYR A 90 -11.86 0.96 28.02
CA TYR A 90 -10.55 1.52 27.76
C TYR A 90 -10.59 3.05 27.75
N THR A 91 -10.12 3.65 28.85
CA THR A 91 -10.04 5.09 29.09
C THR A 91 -8.70 5.72 28.63
N SER A 92 -7.96 5.09 27.72
CA SER A 92 -6.82 5.74 27.08
C SER A 92 -7.34 6.80 26.10
N GLN A 93 -6.99 8.06 26.35
CA GLN A 93 -7.32 9.20 25.48
C GLN A 93 -6.79 9.02 24.05
N GLU A 94 -5.75 8.21 23.88
CA GLU A 94 -4.99 7.96 22.64
C GLU A 94 -5.71 7.10 21.59
N THR A 95 -6.79 6.40 21.94
CA THR A 95 -7.41 5.37 21.09
C THR A 95 -8.77 5.77 20.50
N ARG A 96 -9.10 7.07 20.49
CA ARG A 96 -10.49 7.53 20.29
C ARG A 96 -10.92 7.77 18.84
N SER A 97 -10.00 7.91 17.89
CA SER A 97 -10.35 8.23 16.51
C SER A 97 -9.78 7.24 15.52
N ASN A 98 -10.58 6.85 14.53
CA ASN A 98 -10.10 6.16 13.35
C ASN A 98 -9.02 7.01 12.66
N LEU A 99 -8.01 6.33 12.12
CA LEU A 99 -6.88 6.95 11.47
C LEU A 99 -6.97 6.73 9.96
N THR A 100 -6.75 7.79 9.20
CA THR A 100 -6.44 7.72 7.78
C THR A 100 -5.01 7.19 7.58
N VAL A 101 -4.59 6.92 6.35
CA VAL A 101 -3.17 6.61 6.09
C VAL A 101 -2.25 7.74 6.55
N GLY A 102 -2.70 9.01 6.40
CA GLY A 102 -1.98 10.18 6.89
C GLY A 102 -1.82 10.21 8.42
N GLY A 103 -2.81 9.71 9.18
CA GLY A 103 -2.73 9.56 10.63
C GLY A 103 -2.03 8.29 11.12
N ALA A 104 -2.05 7.22 10.31
CA ALA A 104 -1.52 5.92 10.68
C ALA A 104 0.01 5.85 10.69
N LEU A 105 0.69 6.58 9.81
CA LEU A 105 2.16 6.64 9.82
C LEU A 105 2.69 7.38 11.06
N PRO A 106 2.20 8.59 11.43
CA PRO A 106 2.53 9.21 12.72
C PRO A 106 2.26 8.29 13.92
N TYR A 107 1.11 7.61 13.92
CA TYR A 107 0.77 6.64 14.94
C TYR A 107 1.80 5.49 15.01
N LEU A 108 2.20 4.94 13.86
CA LEU A 108 3.28 3.95 13.76
C LEU A 108 4.56 4.48 14.41
N TRP A 109 5.01 5.68 14.04
CA TRP A 109 6.25 6.28 14.57
C TRP A 109 6.24 6.44 16.09
N GLU A 110 5.09 6.80 16.65
CA GLU A 110 4.90 6.91 18.10
C GLU A 110 4.98 5.54 18.79
N HIS A 111 4.54 4.48 18.12
CA HIS A 111 4.39 3.12 18.67
C HIS A 111 5.56 2.17 18.33
N THR A 112 6.53 2.60 17.51
CA THR A 112 7.75 1.83 17.18
C THR A 112 9.01 2.36 17.87
N GLU A 113 10.12 1.62 17.85
CA GLU A 113 11.38 2.09 18.43
C GLU A 113 11.96 3.30 17.69
N ASP A 114 12.63 4.20 18.44
CA ASP A 114 13.15 5.46 17.89
C ASP A 114 14.18 5.25 16.77
N TRP A 115 15.01 4.19 16.87
CA TRP A 115 15.96 3.84 15.80
C TRP A 115 15.25 3.52 14.48
N TYR A 116 14.12 2.81 14.56
CA TYR A 116 13.36 2.40 13.39
C TYR A 116 12.71 3.62 12.73
N THR A 117 12.08 4.47 13.55
CA THR A 117 11.50 5.73 13.10
C THR A 117 12.55 6.61 12.44
N HIS A 118 13.72 6.80 13.09
CA HIS A 118 14.80 7.63 12.58
C HIS A 118 15.33 7.14 11.23
N GLU A 119 15.68 5.86 11.12
CA GLU A 119 16.23 5.31 9.88
C GLU A 119 15.20 5.32 8.75
N THR A 120 13.93 5.04 9.05
CA THR A 120 12.85 5.02 8.05
C THR A 120 12.56 6.42 7.52
N GLN A 121 12.37 7.42 8.40
CA GLN A 121 12.09 8.80 7.99
C GLN A 121 13.29 9.49 7.31
N LYS A 122 14.50 9.08 7.64
CA LYS A 122 15.73 9.55 6.98
C LYS A 122 15.89 8.96 5.57
N SER A 123 15.42 7.74 5.36
CA SER A 123 15.67 6.98 4.12
C SER A 123 14.53 7.04 3.11
N TYR A 124 13.31 7.30 3.56
CA TYR A 124 12.11 7.23 2.72
C TYR A 124 11.19 8.41 2.96
N SER A 125 10.48 8.81 1.91
CA SER A 125 9.41 9.79 1.97
C SER A 125 8.07 9.21 1.52
N GLN A 126 6.99 9.71 2.10
CA GLN A 126 5.61 9.32 1.77
C GLN A 126 4.77 10.50 1.28
N GLY A 127 5.42 11.63 0.95
CA GLY A 127 4.79 12.87 0.52
C GLY A 127 4.38 12.89 -0.96
N ILE A 128 4.00 14.08 -1.43
CA ILE A 128 3.61 14.36 -2.81
C ILE A 128 4.23 15.69 -3.21
N ALA A 129 4.89 15.74 -4.36
CA ALA A 129 5.31 16.99 -4.95
C ALA A 129 4.21 17.55 -5.86
N HIS A 130 3.80 18.79 -5.60
CA HIS A 130 2.68 19.42 -6.29
C HIS A 130 3.08 20.24 -7.51
N THR A 131 4.36 20.56 -7.66
CA THR A 131 4.88 21.30 -8.83
C THR A 131 6.13 20.66 -9.42
N LYS A 132 6.40 20.94 -10.69
CA LYS A 132 7.65 20.56 -11.36
C LYS A 132 8.89 21.09 -10.64
N GLU A 133 8.87 22.32 -10.13
CA GLU A 133 10.01 22.90 -9.40
C GLU A 133 10.34 22.11 -8.13
N GLU A 134 9.30 21.64 -7.44
CA GLU A 134 9.47 20.77 -6.28
C GLU A 134 10.06 19.41 -6.67
N VAL A 135 9.55 18.79 -7.75
CA VAL A 135 10.09 17.53 -8.28
C VAL A 135 11.56 17.64 -8.67
N GLU A 136 11.98 18.75 -9.29
CA GLU A 136 13.39 18.98 -9.64
C GLU A 136 14.26 19.17 -8.39
N ARG A 137 13.81 19.93 -7.38
CA ARG A 137 14.52 20.01 -6.09
C ARG A 137 14.68 18.63 -5.45
N ASN A 138 13.62 17.83 -5.47
CA ASN A 138 13.59 16.52 -4.85
C ASN A 138 14.57 15.53 -5.48
N GLN A 139 14.99 15.74 -6.74
CA GLN A 139 16.05 14.92 -7.36
C GLN A 139 17.37 14.94 -6.58
N HIS A 140 17.62 16.00 -5.80
CA HIS A 140 18.83 16.14 -4.99
C HIS A 140 18.71 15.59 -3.56
N ILE A 141 17.57 14.98 -3.21
CA ILE A 141 17.28 14.46 -1.88
C ILE A 141 17.16 12.92 -1.96
N PRO A 142 18.18 12.16 -1.53
CA PRO A 142 18.18 10.70 -1.65
C PRO A 142 16.96 9.99 -1.04
N ALA A 143 16.43 10.53 0.05
CA ALA A 143 15.26 9.98 0.74
C ALA A 143 13.99 9.95 -0.14
N LYS A 144 13.94 10.79 -1.19
CA LYS A 144 12.78 10.94 -2.08
C LYS A 144 12.86 10.08 -3.35
N TRP A 145 14.02 9.51 -3.68
CA TRP A 145 14.25 8.80 -4.96
C TRP A 145 13.34 7.59 -5.19
N LEU A 146 12.86 6.96 -4.11
CA LEU A 146 11.93 5.84 -4.18
C LEU A 146 10.48 6.29 -4.33
N ASN A 147 10.16 7.54 -4.03
CA ASN A 147 8.80 8.06 -4.08
C ASN A 147 8.48 8.61 -5.48
N PRO A 148 7.64 7.91 -6.28
CA PRO A 148 7.30 8.33 -7.64
C PRO A 148 6.31 9.51 -7.69
N LEU A 149 5.78 9.96 -6.54
CA LEU A 149 4.99 11.18 -6.41
C LEU A 149 5.82 12.41 -6.05
N GLU A 150 7.09 12.23 -5.70
CA GLU A 150 8.01 13.33 -5.39
C GLU A 150 9.17 13.44 -6.38
N THR A 151 9.39 12.41 -7.19
CA THR A 151 10.47 12.34 -8.18
C THR A 151 9.92 11.97 -9.55
N ARG A 152 10.72 12.22 -10.59
CA ARG A 152 10.33 12.01 -11.99
C ARG A 152 11.12 10.90 -12.66
N LEU A 153 10.54 10.40 -13.74
CA LEU A 153 11.23 9.58 -14.72
C LEU A 153 12.42 10.33 -15.36
N PRO A 154 13.43 9.60 -15.84
CA PRO A 154 14.56 10.20 -16.55
C PRO A 154 14.11 10.89 -17.84
N VAL A 155 14.90 11.87 -18.29
CA VAL A 155 14.72 12.49 -19.61
C VAL A 155 15.30 11.55 -20.66
N ALA A 156 14.54 10.52 -21.02
CA ALA A 156 14.93 9.47 -21.94
C ALA A 156 13.81 9.16 -22.94
N PRO A 157 13.70 9.91 -24.06
CA PRO A 157 12.57 9.78 -25.00
C PRO A 157 12.41 8.40 -25.65
N ASP A 158 13.51 7.65 -25.81
CA ASP A 158 13.50 6.30 -26.38
C ASP A 158 13.13 5.22 -25.34
N MET A 159 13.06 5.57 -24.06
CA MET A 159 12.66 4.66 -23.00
C MET A 159 11.17 4.34 -23.12
N LYS A 160 10.81 3.10 -22.79
CA LYS A 160 9.43 2.62 -22.73
C LYS A 160 9.22 1.92 -21.40
N ILE A 161 8.05 2.12 -20.80
CA ILE A 161 7.64 1.46 -19.56
C ILE A 161 6.47 0.54 -19.87
N PHE A 162 6.57 -0.71 -19.42
CA PHE A 162 5.50 -1.68 -19.48
C PHE A 162 5.08 -2.05 -18.06
N CYS A 163 3.82 -1.77 -17.71
CA CYS A 163 3.25 -2.06 -16.40
C CYS A 163 2.40 -3.32 -16.48
N PHE A 164 2.92 -4.42 -15.94
CA PHE A 164 2.23 -5.69 -15.85
C PHE A 164 1.88 -5.97 -14.38
N TYR A 165 0.61 -6.09 -14.06
CA TYR A 165 0.17 -6.38 -12.69
C TYR A 165 -1.11 -7.21 -12.64
N GLY A 166 -1.26 -7.95 -11.54
CA GLY A 166 -2.44 -8.76 -11.25
C GLY A 166 -3.61 -7.92 -10.76
N ILE A 167 -4.83 -8.34 -11.08
CA ILE A 167 -6.08 -7.73 -10.60
C ILE A 167 -7.10 -8.80 -10.22
N GLY A 168 -8.13 -8.40 -9.48
CA GLY A 168 -9.30 -9.26 -9.21
C GLY A 168 -9.11 -10.27 -8.08
N LYS A 169 -8.00 -10.22 -7.33
CA LYS A 169 -7.84 -10.98 -6.09
C LYS A 169 -8.11 -10.04 -4.89
N PRO A 170 -8.96 -10.44 -3.92
CA PRO A 170 -9.20 -9.63 -2.73
C PRO A 170 -7.90 -9.31 -1.97
N THR A 171 -7.63 -8.04 -1.73
CA THR A 171 -6.40 -7.52 -1.10
C THR A 171 -6.71 -6.75 0.17
N GLU A 172 -5.86 -6.84 1.18
CA GLU A 172 -5.99 -6.08 2.44
C GLU A 172 -5.99 -4.56 2.16
N ARG A 173 -6.91 -3.79 2.74
CA ARG A 173 -7.05 -2.34 2.46
C ARG A 173 -7.18 -1.47 3.70
N ALA A 174 -7.75 -1.99 4.80
CA ALA A 174 -7.86 -1.33 6.09
C ALA A 174 -7.98 -2.36 7.22
N TYR A 175 -7.81 -1.93 8.47
CA TYR A 175 -7.70 -2.82 9.63
C TYR A 175 -8.48 -2.31 10.84
N PHE A 176 -9.13 -3.22 11.56
CA PHE A 176 -9.69 -3.00 12.88
C PHE A 176 -8.67 -3.40 13.94
N TYR A 177 -8.40 -2.49 14.88
CA TYR A 177 -7.43 -2.67 15.95
C TYR A 177 -8.07 -2.58 17.33
N ARG A 178 -7.45 -3.26 18.28
CA ARG A 178 -7.76 -3.20 19.71
C ARG A 178 -6.47 -3.14 20.55
N PRO A 179 -6.54 -2.66 21.80
CA PRO A 179 -5.40 -2.72 22.72
C PRO A 179 -4.93 -4.16 22.92
N ASP A 180 -3.62 -4.37 22.91
CA ASP A 180 -2.99 -5.64 23.26
C ASP A 180 -2.87 -5.72 24.79
N THR A 181 -3.63 -6.64 25.39
CA THR A 181 -3.70 -6.86 26.84
C THR A 181 -2.92 -8.11 27.29
N GLU A 182 -2.17 -8.75 26.38
CA GLU A 182 -1.44 -9.96 26.72
C GLU A 182 -0.25 -9.67 27.65
N PRO A 183 -0.07 -10.44 28.74
CA PRO A 183 1.01 -10.21 29.70
C PRO A 183 2.37 -10.51 29.07
N VAL A 184 3.31 -9.57 29.18
CA VAL A 184 4.67 -9.71 28.61
C VAL A 184 5.60 -10.39 29.61
N LEU A 185 6.43 -11.30 29.12
CA LEU A 185 7.56 -11.86 29.87
C LEU A 185 8.75 -10.88 29.98
N ASP A 186 8.76 -9.83 29.15
CA ASP A 186 9.83 -8.84 29.06
C ASP A 186 9.33 -7.46 29.50
N GLN A 187 9.84 -6.99 30.63
CA GLN A 187 9.39 -5.78 31.34
C GLN A 187 9.98 -4.49 30.75
N HIS A 188 10.71 -4.57 29.64
CA HIS A 188 11.59 -3.49 29.16
C HIS A 188 11.06 -2.64 27.98
N LYS A 189 9.78 -2.71 27.61
CA LYS A 189 9.21 -1.79 26.58
C LYS A 189 7.90 -1.14 27.04
N SER A 190 7.92 0.20 27.08
CA SER A 190 6.92 1.07 27.71
C SER A 190 5.89 1.68 26.76
N LYS A 191 5.86 1.31 25.47
CA LYS A 191 4.91 1.87 24.50
C LYS A 191 3.60 1.06 24.50
N PRO A 192 2.42 1.72 24.45
CA PRO A 192 1.14 1.03 24.36
C PRO A 192 1.12 0.15 23.10
N ARG A 193 0.57 -1.05 23.22
CA ARG A 193 0.59 -2.06 22.16
C ARG A 193 -0.81 -2.26 21.63
N VAL A 194 -0.90 -2.54 20.34
CA VAL A 194 -2.16 -2.81 19.64
C VAL A 194 -2.05 -4.07 18.80
N MET A 195 -3.17 -4.73 18.60
CA MET A 195 -3.29 -5.93 17.76
C MET A 195 -4.55 -5.84 16.89
N ILE A 196 -4.57 -6.58 15.79
CA ILE A 196 -5.75 -6.69 14.92
C ILE A 196 -6.90 -7.34 15.72
N ASP A 197 -8.08 -6.71 15.67
CA ASP A 197 -9.28 -7.25 16.30
C ASP A 197 -9.91 -8.34 15.42
N THR A 198 -9.41 -9.56 15.57
CA THR A 198 -9.91 -10.74 14.85
C THR A 198 -11.34 -11.12 15.18
N SER A 199 -11.98 -10.47 16.17
CA SER A 199 -13.39 -10.68 16.50
C SER A 199 -14.35 -9.97 15.54
N VAL A 200 -13.86 -9.04 14.71
CA VAL A 200 -14.67 -8.31 13.74
C VAL A 200 -14.70 -9.08 12.43
N SER A 201 -15.89 -9.45 11.95
CA SER A 201 -16.06 -10.04 10.62
C SER A 201 -17.46 -9.71 10.11
N SER A 202 -17.59 -9.50 8.80
CA SER A 202 -18.88 -9.27 8.14
C SER A 202 -19.34 -10.54 7.40
N ALA A 203 -20.65 -10.73 7.31
CA ALA A 203 -21.23 -11.92 6.71
C ALA A 203 -21.00 -12.02 5.18
N ASP A 204 -20.77 -10.89 4.53
CA ASP A 204 -20.46 -10.76 3.10
C ASP A 204 -18.96 -10.99 2.79
N GLY A 205 -18.11 -11.16 3.81
CA GLY A 205 -16.66 -11.34 3.64
C GLY A 205 -15.89 -10.06 3.30
N PHE A 206 -16.54 -8.90 3.30
CA PHE A 206 -15.90 -7.59 3.12
C PHE A 206 -14.90 -7.27 4.24
N VAL A 207 -15.25 -7.67 5.47
CA VAL A 207 -14.37 -7.67 6.64
C VAL A 207 -14.16 -9.11 7.10
N ASP A 208 -12.91 -9.55 7.09
CA ASP A 208 -12.53 -10.90 7.49
C ASP A 208 -11.51 -10.83 8.63
N ARG A 209 -11.95 -11.18 9.85
CA ARG A 209 -11.16 -11.16 11.09
C ARG A 209 -10.37 -9.86 11.30
N GLY A 210 -11.07 -8.73 11.21
CA GLY A 210 -10.52 -7.40 11.45
C GLY A 210 -9.78 -6.83 10.25
N VAL A 211 -9.70 -7.53 9.12
CA VAL A 211 -9.10 -7.02 7.89
C VAL A 211 -10.20 -6.66 6.90
N VAL A 212 -10.22 -5.41 6.44
CA VAL A 212 -11.12 -4.95 5.38
C VAL A 212 -10.47 -5.23 4.03
N MET A 213 -11.22 -5.88 3.14
CA MET A 213 -10.75 -6.31 1.83
C MET A 213 -11.16 -5.29 0.74
N GLY A 214 -10.20 -4.93 -0.11
CA GLY A 214 -10.39 -4.15 -1.32
C GLY A 214 -9.85 -4.89 -2.55
N GLU A 215 -9.66 -4.16 -3.64
CA GLU A 215 -9.20 -4.72 -4.92
C GLU A 215 -7.67 -4.72 -5.06
N GLY A 216 -7.11 -5.75 -5.70
CA GLY A 216 -5.70 -5.83 -6.04
C GLY A 216 -5.25 -7.22 -6.51
N ASP A 217 -4.01 -7.58 -6.17
CA ASP A 217 -3.38 -8.86 -6.52
C ASP A 217 -3.25 -9.85 -5.33
N GLY A 218 -3.97 -9.61 -4.24
CA GLY A 218 -3.87 -10.33 -2.98
C GLY A 218 -2.86 -9.75 -1.98
N THR A 219 -1.93 -8.89 -2.41
CA THR A 219 -0.94 -8.23 -1.54
C THR A 219 -0.94 -6.71 -1.71
N VAL A 220 -0.85 -6.23 -2.95
CA VAL A 220 -0.76 -4.83 -3.32
C VAL A 220 -2.12 -4.36 -3.84
N ASN A 221 -2.59 -3.21 -3.33
CA ASN A 221 -3.85 -2.62 -3.74
C ASN A 221 -3.79 -2.13 -5.18
N LEU A 222 -4.93 -2.19 -5.88
CA LEU A 222 -5.05 -1.76 -7.27
C LEU A 222 -4.59 -0.30 -7.47
N LEU A 223 -4.92 0.60 -6.54
CA LEU A 223 -4.44 1.99 -6.55
C LEU A 223 -2.90 2.07 -6.60
N SER A 224 -2.20 1.26 -5.80
CA SER A 224 -0.74 1.29 -5.74
C SER A 224 -0.08 0.73 -7.00
N SER A 225 -0.59 -0.39 -7.51
CA SER A 225 -0.06 -1.03 -8.71
C SER A 225 -0.34 -0.22 -9.97
N GLY A 226 -1.52 0.40 -10.07
CA GLY A 226 -2.02 0.96 -11.31
C GLY A 226 -1.96 2.48 -11.43
N TYR A 227 -1.96 3.26 -10.34
CA TYR A 227 -2.11 4.73 -10.41
C TYR A 227 -1.01 5.40 -11.23
N MET A 228 0.26 5.08 -10.96
CA MET A 228 1.38 5.71 -11.68
C MET A 228 1.35 5.38 -13.17
N CYS A 229 0.99 4.15 -13.54
CA CYS A 229 0.96 3.73 -14.94
C CYS A 229 -0.20 4.33 -15.74
N ASN A 230 -1.35 4.54 -15.09
CA ASN A 230 -2.56 5.03 -15.76
C ASN A 230 -2.69 6.56 -15.73
N LYS A 231 -2.17 7.24 -14.70
CA LYS A 231 -2.32 8.70 -14.53
C LYS A 231 -1.03 9.40 -14.14
N GLY A 232 -0.33 8.93 -13.12
CA GLY A 232 0.85 9.63 -12.58
C GLY A 232 1.94 9.90 -13.62
N TRP A 233 2.45 8.89 -14.32
CA TRP A 233 3.47 9.04 -15.36
C TRP A 233 2.94 9.59 -16.69
N ASN A 234 1.64 9.88 -16.80
CA ASN A 234 1.08 10.66 -17.90
C ASN A 234 1.10 12.17 -17.62
N MET A 235 1.39 12.59 -16.37
CA MET A 235 1.61 13.99 -16.01
C MET A 235 3.01 14.44 -16.41
N ALA A 236 3.11 15.65 -16.98
CA ALA A 236 4.36 16.17 -17.52
C ALA A 236 5.45 16.34 -16.44
N ARG A 237 5.06 16.68 -15.20
CA ARG A 237 6.01 16.85 -14.09
C ARG A 237 6.73 15.56 -13.69
N TYR A 238 6.04 14.42 -13.73
CA TYR A 238 6.61 13.13 -13.35
C TYR A 238 7.24 12.40 -14.56
N ASN A 239 6.95 12.84 -15.78
CA ASN A 239 7.46 12.24 -17.02
C ASN A 239 7.97 13.30 -18.01
N PRO A 240 9.10 13.98 -17.72
CA PRO A 240 9.63 15.02 -18.59
C PRO A 240 10.16 14.48 -19.93
N GLY A 241 10.49 13.19 -20.00
CA GLY A 241 10.98 12.53 -21.21
C GLY A 241 9.89 12.11 -22.17
N ASN A 242 8.61 12.29 -21.80
CA ASN A 242 7.46 11.77 -22.55
C ASN A 242 7.60 10.26 -22.84
N VAL A 243 8.09 9.51 -21.85
CA VAL A 243 8.27 8.05 -21.90
C VAL A 243 6.92 7.40 -22.16
N SER A 244 6.84 6.52 -23.16
CA SER A 244 5.60 5.79 -23.43
C SER A 244 5.34 4.75 -22.33
N VAL A 245 4.17 4.80 -21.72
CA VAL A 245 3.72 3.86 -20.69
C VAL A 245 2.62 2.97 -21.26
N THR A 246 2.80 1.66 -21.20
CA THR A 246 1.79 0.68 -21.63
C THR A 246 1.41 -0.21 -20.46
N THR A 247 0.11 -0.33 -20.18
CA THR A 247 -0.43 -1.09 -19.05
C THR A 247 -1.13 -2.35 -19.54
N TYR A 248 -0.79 -3.48 -18.94
CA TYR A 248 -1.46 -4.76 -19.20
C TYR A 248 -1.88 -5.42 -17.88
N GLU A 249 -3.18 -5.41 -17.61
CA GLU A 249 -3.76 -6.03 -16.43
C GLU A 249 -4.00 -7.53 -16.64
N MET A 250 -3.78 -8.29 -15.57
CA MET A 250 -3.87 -9.75 -15.58
C MET A 250 -4.92 -10.20 -14.56
N PRO A 251 -6.17 -10.46 -14.99
CA PRO A 251 -7.21 -10.99 -14.13
C PRO A 251 -6.78 -12.29 -13.44
N HIS A 252 -7.03 -12.38 -12.14
CA HIS A 252 -6.76 -13.57 -11.35
C HIS A 252 -7.84 -14.64 -11.59
N GLU A 253 -7.50 -15.63 -12.42
CA GLU A 253 -8.39 -16.73 -12.80
C GLU A 253 -7.72 -18.07 -12.47
N PRO A 254 -7.69 -18.47 -11.17
CA PRO A 254 -6.88 -19.59 -10.75
C PRO A 254 -7.50 -20.96 -11.11
N ASP A 255 -6.65 -21.91 -11.47
CA ASP A 255 -7.04 -23.32 -11.62
C ASP A 255 -7.28 -23.96 -10.25
N ARG A 256 -8.50 -24.50 -10.04
CA ARG A 256 -8.96 -25.05 -8.75
C ARG A 256 -8.08 -26.17 -8.16
N PHE A 257 -7.30 -26.87 -8.97
CA PHE A 257 -6.47 -28.00 -8.55
C PHE A 257 -4.97 -27.75 -8.70
N ASN A 258 -4.56 -26.52 -9.01
CA ASN A 258 -3.15 -26.18 -9.09
C ASN A 258 -2.71 -25.46 -7.79
N PRO A 259 -1.72 -25.98 -7.05
CA PRO A 259 -1.27 -25.37 -5.80
C PRO A 259 -0.68 -23.96 -5.97
N ARG A 260 -0.36 -23.54 -7.20
CA ARG A 260 0.12 -22.19 -7.54
C ARG A 260 -0.88 -21.39 -8.41
N GLY A 261 -2.16 -21.72 -8.33
CA GLY A 261 -3.21 -21.03 -9.08
C GLY A 261 -3.20 -21.25 -10.60
N GLY A 262 -2.26 -22.01 -11.16
CA GLY A 262 -2.26 -22.33 -12.59
C GLY A 262 -1.82 -21.19 -13.49
N PRO A 263 -1.97 -21.34 -14.82
CA PRO A 263 -1.35 -20.46 -15.81
C PRO A 263 -1.99 -19.06 -15.87
N ASN A 264 -3.17 -18.85 -15.28
CA ASN A 264 -3.91 -17.59 -15.30
C ASN A 264 -4.04 -16.94 -13.91
N THR A 265 -3.21 -17.32 -12.96
CA THR A 265 -3.13 -16.63 -11.67
C THR A 265 -2.64 -15.19 -11.82
N GLY A 266 -3.34 -14.26 -11.18
CA GLY A 266 -2.91 -12.87 -10.98
C GLY A 266 -2.48 -12.59 -9.54
N ASP A 267 -2.14 -13.63 -8.78
CA ASP A 267 -1.69 -13.48 -7.39
C ASP A 267 -0.27 -12.90 -7.33
N HIS A 268 -0.01 -12.01 -6.38
CA HIS A 268 1.24 -11.26 -6.23
C HIS A 268 2.51 -12.12 -6.44
N VAL A 269 2.55 -13.31 -5.84
CA VAL A 269 3.71 -14.22 -5.94
C VAL A 269 3.60 -15.15 -7.15
N ASP A 270 2.43 -15.77 -7.34
CA ASP A 270 2.27 -16.80 -8.37
C ASP A 270 2.18 -16.23 -9.79
N ILE A 271 1.98 -14.91 -9.96
CA ILE A 271 1.94 -14.26 -11.27
C ILE A 271 3.22 -14.50 -12.09
N LEU A 272 4.37 -14.73 -11.45
CA LEU A 272 5.60 -15.10 -12.14
C LEU A 272 5.52 -16.47 -12.85
N GLY A 273 4.61 -17.34 -12.40
CA GLY A 273 4.28 -18.60 -13.05
C GLY A 273 3.33 -18.46 -14.25
N ARG A 274 2.74 -17.28 -14.47
CA ARG A 274 1.78 -17.03 -15.55
C ARG A 274 2.46 -17.06 -16.92
N SER A 275 1.99 -17.94 -17.79
CA SER A 275 2.55 -18.10 -19.14
C SER A 275 2.42 -16.84 -19.98
N SER A 276 1.29 -16.12 -19.86
CA SER A 276 1.07 -14.89 -20.63
C SER A 276 1.97 -13.74 -20.19
N LEU A 277 2.33 -13.65 -18.90
CA LEU A 277 3.31 -12.67 -18.42
C LEU A 277 4.68 -12.97 -19.04
N ASN A 278 5.09 -14.24 -19.02
CA ASN A 278 6.34 -14.66 -19.61
C ASN A 278 6.40 -14.39 -21.12
N ASP A 279 5.30 -14.60 -21.86
CA ASP A 279 5.21 -14.22 -23.28
C ASP A 279 5.36 -12.70 -23.49
N LEU A 280 4.70 -11.87 -22.67
CA LEU A 280 4.84 -10.41 -22.74
C LEU A 280 6.28 -9.96 -22.46
N ILE A 281 6.92 -10.49 -21.41
CA ILE A 281 8.32 -10.19 -21.10
C ILE A 281 9.22 -10.58 -22.28
N LEU A 282 9.04 -11.77 -22.84
CA LEU A 282 9.80 -12.25 -24.00
C LEU A 282 9.61 -11.35 -25.23
N ARG A 283 8.40 -10.84 -25.47
CA ARG A 283 8.14 -9.87 -26.54
C ARG A 283 8.87 -8.56 -26.30
N VAL A 284 8.87 -8.04 -25.07
CA VAL A 284 9.58 -6.80 -24.72
C VAL A 284 11.09 -6.96 -24.96
N VAL A 285 11.72 -7.97 -24.33
CA VAL A 285 13.18 -8.19 -24.46
C VAL A 285 13.60 -8.58 -25.88
N GLY A 286 12.71 -9.21 -26.64
CA GLY A 286 12.90 -9.51 -28.06
C GLY A 286 12.74 -8.33 -29.02
N GLY A 287 12.58 -7.10 -28.51
CA GLY A 287 12.41 -5.88 -29.33
C GLY A 287 11.01 -5.74 -29.96
N LYS A 288 10.07 -6.61 -29.59
CA LYS A 288 8.69 -6.64 -30.10
C LYS A 288 7.68 -6.06 -29.10
N GLY A 289 8.13 -5.26 -28.13
CA GLY A 289 7.27 -4.61 -27.15
C GLY A 289 6.19 -3.71 -27.77
N HIS A 290 6.44 -3.16 -28.97
CA HIS A 290 5.45 -2.36 -29.72
C HIS A 290 4.21 -3.16 -30.17
N LEU A 291 4.22 -4.49 -30.08
CA LEU A 291 3.06 -5.35 -30.34
C LEU A 291 2.15 -5.49 -29.11
N ILE A 292 2.54 -4.97 -27.96
CA ILE A 292 1.75 -5.01 -26.73
C ILE A 292 0.92 -3.73 -26.70
N SER A 293 -0.40 -3.89 -26.69
CA SER A 293 -1.36 -2.80 -26.53
C SER A 293 -1.80 -2.68 -25.07
N ASP A 294 -2.32 -1.51 -24.70
CA ASP A 294 -2.97 -1.33 -23.41
C ASP A 294 -4.13 -2.33 -23.24
N ASN A 295 -4.20 -2.93 -22.07
CA ASN A 295 -5.29 -3.79 -21.61
C ASN A 295 -5.61 -3.43 -20.16
N VAL A 296 -6.57 -2.51 -19.97
CA VAL A 296 -7.04 -2.07 -18.66
C VAL A 296 -8.51 -2.47 -18.55
N VAL A 297 -8.79 -3.39 -17.64
CA VAL A 297 -10.11 -4.02 -17.40
C VAL A 297 -10.71 -3.52 -16.09
N SER A 298 -9.88 -3.19 -15.10
CA SER A 298 -10.29 -2.69 -13.80
C SER A 298 -10.77 -1.23 -13.85
N ASN A 299 -11.38 -0.78 -12.76
CA ASN A 299 -11.83 0.61 -12.59
C ASN A 299 -10.69 1.58 -12.21
N ILE A 300 -9.42 1.19 -12.35
CA ILE A 300 -8.28 2.00 -11.94
C ILE A 300 -8.27 3.40 -12.55
N LYS A 301 -8.73 3.56 -13.80
CA LYS A 301 -8.80 4.88 -14.44
C LYS A 301 -9.77 5.80 -13.72
N GLU A 302 -10.93 5.28 -13.30
CA GLU A 302 -11.90 6.03 -12.51
C GLU A 302 -11.34 6.39 -11.12
N TYR A 303 -10.69 5.44 -10.44
CA TYR A 303 -10.07 5.70 -9.14
C TYR A 303 -8.94 6.72 -9.23
N ALA A 304 -8.12 6.64 -10.28
CA ALA A 304 -7.07 7.62 -10.52
C ALA A 304 -7.64 9.03 -10.78
N GLU A 305 -8.80 9.15 -11.42
CA GLU A 305 -9.45 10.47 -11.57
C GLU A 305 -9.93 11.08 -10.25
N ARG A 306 -10.31 10.25 -9.28
CA ARG A 306 -10.72 10.69 -7.94
C ARG A 306 -9.54 11.10 -7.05
N VAL A 307 -8.32 10.64 -7.35
CA VAL A 307 -7.10 11.08 -6.64
C VAL A 307 -6.79 12.54 -6.97
N LYS A 308 -6.69 13.38 -5.93
CA LYS A 308 -6.57 14.84 -6.05
C LYS A 308 -5.14 15.32 -6.31
N ILE A 309 -4.55 14.84 -7.39
CA ILE A 309 -3.24 15.27 -7.91
C ILE A 309 -3.47 15.75 -9.34
N TYR A 310 -3.12 17.01 -9.64
CA TYR A 310 -3.49 17.70 -10.88
C TYR A 310 -2.28 18.38 -11.50
N ASP A 311 -2.11 18.33 -12.83
CA ASP A 311 -0.97 18.94 -13.54
C ASP A 311 -0.73 20.40 -13.14
N ASP A 312 0.48 20.88 -13.40
CA ASP A 312 0.93 22.22 -12.98
C ASP A 312 0.06 23.35 -13.55
N ASP A 313 -0.51 23.15 -14.74
CA ASP A 313 -1.38 24.12 -15.43
C ASP A 313 -2.88 24.01 -15.01
N ASP A 314 -3.24 23.06 -14.13
CA ASP A 314 -4.62 22.86 -13.68
C ASP A 314 -4.96 23.83 -12.54
N GLU A 315 -6.07 24.58 -12.66
CA GLU A 315 -6.53 25.54 -11.63
C GLU A 315 -6.81 24.90 -10.26
N ARG A 316 -7.03 23.58 -10.21
CA ARG A 316 -7.26 22.83 -8.97
C ARG A 316 -5.95 22.44 -8.28
N ASN A 317 -4.80 22.63 -8.92
CA ASN A 317 -3.51 22.36 -8.30
C ASN A 317 -3.32 23.33 -7.12
N PRO A 318 -3.11 22.83 -5.88
CA PRO A 318 -2.89 23.70 -4.72
C PRO A 318 -1.65 24.58 -4.84
N GLY A 319 -0.78 24.35 -5.83
CA GLY A 319 0.46 25.08 -6.02
C GLY A 319 1.57 24.56 -5.08
N PRO A 320 2.70 25.27 -4.97
CA PRO A 320 3.79 24.85 -4.11
C PRO A 320 3.33 24.80 -2.64
N SER A 321 3.56 23.67 -1.99
CA SER A 321 3.44 23.58 -0.53
C SER A 321 4.52 24.43 0.11
N ASP A 322 4.09 25.43 0.88
CA ASP A 322 4.97 26.23 1.74
C ASP A 322 5.26 25.43 3.02
N ASP A 323 5.70 24.16 2.87
CA ASP A 323 6.24 23.37 3.97
C ASP A 323 7.65 23.90 4.23
N GLY A 324 7.64 24.95 5.05
CA GLY A 324 8.76 25.82 5.31
C GLY A 324 9.99 25.14 5.87
N ALA A 325 11.10 25.82 5.66
CA ALA A 325 12.29 25.71 6.47
C ALA A 325 11.93 25.63 7.96
N ASN A 326 12.30 24.52 8.59
CA ASN A 326 12.83 24.44 9.95
C ASN A 326 13.56 23.09 10.12
#